data_AF-A0A6A9TII9-F1
#
_entry.id   AF-A0A6A9TII9-F1
#
_cell.length_a   1.000
_cell.length_b   1.000
_cell.length_c   1.000
_cell.angle_alpha   90.00
_cell.angle_beta   90.00
_cell.angle_gamma   90.00
#
_symmetry.space_group_name_H-M   'P 1'
#
loop_
_entity.id
_entity.type
_entity.pdbx_description
1 polymer ?
#
loop_
_entity_poly.entity_id
_entity_poly.type
_entity_poly.pdbx_seq_one_letter_code
_entity_poly.pdbx_strand_id
1 'polypeptide(L)'
;MHDSPGGDDGRPRSRWTRDQAASIERRHGNVAPPAGAPRVDPFPELHVWDTWLLRDRHGEIADVNGWRVAFSLTAPADLLPGTRHDVAEIRCFCSADGESWQDVGPVFDGGALGQRQWAGSALYDDGDCYLYYTAAGDETAEELTYSQRIAVAHGGRVTADADGVALGGPWTHETLLRPDGERYETEAQSRGMTYTFRDPWFFEDPATGETYLLFEGNVPAPERDGDDAATTRRREFNGCVGVAVSETGDPLSWELRPPLLDALEVNQELERPHVVVADGRYYLFVCSHVHTFAPGVIGPDGLYGFVA
;
A
#
# COMPACT_ATOMS: atom_id res chain seq x y z
N MET A 1 6.27 -15.01 -30.96
CA MET A 1 5.64 -13.68 -31.13
C MET A 1 4.58 -13.60 -30.06
N HIS A 2 4.86 -12.87 -28.98
CA HIS A 2 3.94 -12.72 -27.86
C HIS A 2 3.11 -11.46 -28.11
N ASP A 3 1.86 -11.66 -28.54
CA ASP A 3 0.86 -10.60 -28.46
C ASP A 3 0.37 -10.54 -27.02
N SER A 4 0.85 -9.53 -26.29
CA SER A 4 0.16 -9.03 -25.10
C SER A 4 -1.07 -8.25 -25.56
N PRO A 5 -2.26 -8.48 -24.99
CA PRO A 5 -3.40 -7.63 -25.27
C PRO A 5 -3.04 -6.21 -24.85
N GLY A 6 -3.14 -5.28 -25.80
CA GLY A 6 -2.78 -3.88 -25.63
C GLY A 6 -3.61 -3.22 -24.55
N GLY A 7 -2.93 -2.54 -23.61
CA GLY A 7 -3.58 -1.55 -22.76
C GLY A 7 -4.05 -0.37 -23.60
N ASP A 8 -5.13 0.28 -23.16
CA ASP A 8 -5.91 1.32 -23.85
C ASP A 8 -5.13 2.50 -24.47
N ASP A 9 -3.83 2.66 -24.21
CA ASP A 9 -2.99 3.76 -24.75
C ASP A 9 -1.79 3.31 -25.59
N GLY A 10 -1.67 2.02 -25.93
CA GLY A 10 -0.61 1.51 -26.83
C GLY A 10 0.83 1.61 -26.30
N ARG A 11 1.04 2.08 -25.05
CA ARG A 11 2.34 2.01 -24.38
C ARG A 11 2.55 0.63 -23.77
N PRO A 12 3.68 -0.05 -24.03
CA PRO A 12 3.97 -1.32 -23.39
C PRO A 12 4.12 -1.12 -21.87
N ARG A 13 3.47 -2.00 -21.10
CA ARG A 13 3.57 -2.01 -19.64
C ARG A 13 5.01 -2.31 -19.21
N SER A 14 5.54 -1.57 -18.23
CA SER A 14 6.83 -1.90 -17.63
C SER A 14 6.73 -3.23 -16.90
N ARG A 15 7.76 -4.07 -17.03
CA ARG A 15 7.83 -5.37 -16.37
C ARG A 15 9.13 -5.54 -15.62
N TRP A 16 9.05 -5.94 -14.36
CA TRP A 16 10.18 -6.50 -13.66
C TRP A 16 10.40 -7.93 -14.15
N THR A 17 11.49 -8.14 -14.87
CA THR A 17 11.77 -9.41 -15.55
C THR A 17 12.54 -10.38 -14.66
N ARG A 18 12.45 -11.68 -14.97
CA ARG A 18 13.23 -12.72 -14.30
C ARG A 18 14.73 -12.48 -14.40
N ASP A 19 15.23 -11.97 -15.53
CA ASP A 19 16.65 -11.66 -15.72
C ASP A 19 17.09 -10.50 -14.80
N GLN A 20 16.26 -9.46 -14.67
CA GLN A 20 16.52 -8.38 -13.70
C GLN A 20 16.50 -8.91 -12.27
N ALA A 21 15.52 -9.75 -11.91
CA ALA A 21 15.46 -10.34 -10.57
C ALA A 21 16.66 -11.28 -10.30
N ALA A 22 17.13 -12.03 -11.30
CA ALA A 22 18.30 -12.88 -11.19
C ALA A 22 19.61 -12.10 -11.00
N SER A 23 19.62 -10.79 -11.28
CA SER A 23 20.76 -9.90 -11.04
C SER A 23 20.83 -9.34 -9.62
N ILE A 24 19.86 -9.67 -8.75
CA ILE A 24 19.84 -9.20 -7.36
C ILE A 24 21.06 -9.75 -6.62
N GLU A 25 21.85 -8.82 -6.08
CA GLU A 25 22.99 -9.15 -5.24
C GLU A 25 23.03 -8.28 -4.00
N ARG A 26 23.29 -8.91 -2.85
CA ARG A 26 23.54 -8.22 -1.59
C ARG A 26 25.00 -7.76 -1.56
N ARG A 27 25.20 -6.45 -1.47
CA ARG A 27 26.50 -5.80 -1.45
C ARG A 27 26.51 -4.68 -0.39
N HIS A 28 27.70 -4.18 -0.06
CA HIS A 28 27.78 -3.00 0.78
C HIS A 28 27.07 -1.82 0.10
N GLY A 29 26.17 -1.15 0.83
CA GLY A 29 25.39 -0.01 0.32
C GLY A 29 23.97 -0.32 -0.15
N ASN A 30 23.58 -1.60 -0.27
CA ASN A 30 22.18 -2.01 -0.55
C ASN A 30 21.64 -3.04 0.46
N VAL A 31 22.28 -3.14 1.63
CA VAL A 31 21.84 -3.96 2.76
C VAL A 31 21.61 -3.04 3.95
N ALA A 32 20.41 -3.06 4.51
CA ALA A 32 20.09 -2.30 5.71
C ALA A 32 21.02 -2.72 6.87
N PRO A 33 21.52 -1.77 7.67
CA PRO A 33 22.31 -2.09 8.85
C PRO A 33 21.44 -2.88 9.85
N PRO A 34 22.03 -3.77 10.67
CA PRO A 34 21.28 -4.45 11.73
C PRO A 34 20.68 -3.43 12.71
N ALA A 35 19.35 -3.44 12.86
CA ALA A 35 18.66 -2.53 13.79
C ALA A 35 18.83 -2.93 15.27
N GLY A 36 19.03 -4.22 15.55
CA GLY A 36 19.06 -4.77 16.91
C GLY A 36 17.68 -4.79 17.57
N ALA A 37 17.61 -5.24 18.82
CA ALA A 37 16.38 -5.13 19.61
C ALA A 37 16.15 -3.65 20.01
N PRO A 38 14.90 -3.17 20.04
CA PRO A 38 14.61 -1.82 20.53
C PRO A 38 15.09 -1.69 21.98
N ARG A 39 15.68 -0.53 22.31
CA ARG A 39 16.12 -0.23 23.68
C ARG A 39 14.96 0.18 24.58
N VAL A 40 13.96 0.83 23.98
CA VAL A 40 12.72 1.29 24.60
C VAL A 40 11.61 0.97 23.61
N ASP A 41 10.53 0.42 24.13
CA ASP A 41 9.25 0.30 23.41
C ASP A 41 8.28 1.29 24.05
N PRO A 42 7.91 2.39 23.36
CA PRO A 42 7.01 3.40 23.92
C PRO A 42 5.57 2.92 24.05
N PHE A 43 5.18 1.84 23.36
CA PHE A 43 3.80 1.32 23.32
C PHE A 43 3.77 -0.20 23.53
N PRO A 44 4.28 -0.72 24.67
CA PRO A 44 4.45 -2.16 24.90
C PRO A 44 3.14 -2.96 24.94
N GLU A 45 2.00 -2.28 25.06
CA GLU A 45 0.65 -2.84 24.99
C GLU A 45 0.12 -3.04 23.56
N LEU A 46 0.85 -2.56 22.54
CA LEU A 46 0.48 -2.63 21.14
C LEU A 46 1.51 -3.41 20.32
N HIS A 47 1.03 -4.23 19.39
CA HIS A 47 1.77 -4.50 18.17
C HIS A 47 1.58 -3.28 17.25
N VAL A 48 2.67 -2.66 16.80
CA VAL A 48 2.66 -1.55 15.83
C VAL A 48 3.47 -1.96 14.61
N TRP A 49 2.91 -1.85 13.40
CA TRP A 49 3.64 -2.17 12.18
C TRP A 49 3.52 -1.11 11.09
N ASP A 50 2.81 -1.36 9.98
CA ASP A 50 2.81 -0.46 8.83
C ASP A 50 2.44 0.94 9.25
N THR A 51 3.39 1.86 9.09
CA THR A 51 3.30 3.24 9.55
C THR A 51 3.44 4.17 8.35
N TRP A 52 2.59 5.19 8.29
CA TRP A 52 2.67 6.29 7.31
C TRP A 52 2.44 7.63 7.99
N LEU A 53 3.05 8.68 7.43
CA LEU A 53 2.88 10.05 7.91
C LEU A 53 1.74 10.73 7.17
N LEU A 54 1.10 11.68 7.85
CA LEU A 54 0.23 12.67 7.21
C LEU A 54 1.07 13.54 6.28
N ARG A 55 0.64 13.65 5.02
CA ARG A 55 1.36 14.41 3.98
C ARG A 55 0.46 15.39 3.29
N ASP A 56 1.02 16.49 2.79
CA ASP A 56 0.28 17.39 1.91
C ASP A 56 0.19 16.86 0.47
N ARG A 57 -0.52 17.58 -0.42
CA ARG A 57 -0.65 17.22 -1.84
C ARG A 57 0.69 17.05 -2.55
N HIS A 58 1.71 17.78 -2.13
CA HIS A 58 3.05 17.72 -2.72
C HIS A 58 3.91 16.58 -2.16
N GLY A 59 3.33 15.77 -1.26
CA GLY A 59 4.00 14.64 -0.64
C GLY A 59 4.95 15.05 0.49
N GLU A 60 4.96 16.31 0.93
CA GLU A 60 5.75 16.74 2.08
C GLU A 60 5.08 16.29 3.39
N ILE A 61 5.85 16.11 4.45
CA ILE A 61 5.27 15.78 5.77
C ILE A 61 4.48 17.00 6.24
N ALA A 62 3.18 16.82 6.50
CA ALA A 62 2.31 17.91 6.94
C ALA A 62 2.69 18.38 8.36
N ASP A 63 2.74 19.70 8.55
CA ASP A 63 2.85 20.32 9.87
C ASP A 63 1.46 20.68 10.38
N VAL A 64 1.06 20.06 11.49
CA VAL A 64 -0.21 20.33 12.16
C VAL A 64 0.06 21.15 13.41
N ASN A 65 0.26 22.46 13.25
CA ASN A 65 0.55 23.40 14.35
C ASN A 65 1.79 22.99 15.17
N GLY A 66 2.88 22.62 14.49
CA GLY A 66 4.12 22.15 15.10
C GLY A 66 4.17 20.64 15.41
N TRP A 67 3.13 19.89 15.05
CA TRP A 67 3.07 18.44 15.24
C TRP A 67 3.17 17.68 13.92
N ARG A 68 3.98 16.62 13.91
CA ARG A 68 3.93 15.56 12.91
C ARG A 68 2.88 14.54 13.32
N VAL A 69 2.10 14.06 12.36
CA VAL A 69 1.07 13.05 12.58
C VAL A 69 1.45 11.78 11.82
N ALA A 70 1.35 10.64 12.49
CA ALA A 70 1.56 9.31 11.93
C ALA A 70 0.32 8.45 12.17
N PHE A 71 0.07 7.54 11.24
CA PHE A 71 -0.93 6.51 11.35
C PHE A 71 -0.23 5.17 11.27
N SER A 72 -0.63 4.23 12.11
CA SER A 72 -0.08 2.88 12.08
C SER A 72 -1.18 1.84 12.19
N LEU A 73 -0.93 0.68 11.58
CA LEU A 73 -1.68 -0.51 11.91
C LEU A 73 -1.29 -0.99 13.31
N THR A 74 -2.31 -1.27 14.12
CA THR A 74 -2.13 -1.74 15.49
C THR A 74 -3.02 -2.91 15.84
N ALA A 75 -2.59 -3.69 16.84
CA ALA A 75 -3.38 -4.72 17.50
C ALA A 75 -2.93 -4.86 18.96
N PRO A 76 -3.77 -5.38 19.86
CA PRO A 76 -3.37 -5.70 21.22
C PRO A 76 -2.13 -6.63 21.29
N ALA A 77 -1.17 -6.30 22.15
CA ALA A 77 0.08 -7.06 22.28
C ALA A 77 -0.10 -8.48 22.87
N ASP A 78 -1.25 -8.78 23.50
CA ASP A 78 -1.59 -10.10 24.04
C ASP A 78 -1.94 -11.12 22.95
N LEU A 79 -2.17 -10.67 21.72
CA LEU A 79 -2.32 -11.53 20.55
C LEU A 79 -0.97 -12.02 20.05
N LEU A 80 -0.96 -13.22 19.45
CA LEU A 80 0.22 -13.72 18.77
C LEU A 80 0.52 -12.81 17.57
N PRO A 81 1.80 -12.48 17.30
CA PRO A 81 2.14 -11.60 16.17
C PRO A 81 1.54 -12.05 14.83
N GLY A 82 1.36 -13.35 14.59
CA GLY A 82 0.76 -13.85 13.35
C GLY A 82 -0.76 -13.63 13.23
N THR A 83 -1.48 -13.47 14.35
CA THR A 83 -2.94 -13.27 14.35
C THR A 83 -3.34 -11.79 14.36
N ARG A 84 -2.37 -10.88 14.51
CA ARG A 84 -2.61 -9.42 14.56
C ARG A 84 -3.29 -8.88 13.29
N HIS A 85 -3.02 -9.52 12.15
CA HIS A 85 -3.57 -9.11 10.85
C HIS A 85 -5.10 -9.24 10.81
N ASP A 86 -5.68 -10.13 11.62
CA ASP A 86 -7.12 -10.40 11.66
C ASP A 86 -7.93 -9.42 12.51
N VAL A 87 -7.26 -8.54 13.25
CA VAL A 87 -7.90 -7.54 14.12
C VAL A 87 -7.29 -6.15 13.94
N ALA A 88 -6.61 -5.92 12.81
CA ALA A 88 -5.86 -4.70 12.55
C ALA A 88 -6.79 -3.47 12.54
N GLU A 89 -6.41 -2.45 13.31
CA GLU A 89 -7.04 -1.14 13.36
C GLU A 89 -6.01 -0.02 13.13
N ILE A 90 -6.45 1.05 12.48
CA ILE A 90 -5.62 2.23 12.25
C ILE A 90 -5.64 3.12 13.49
N ARG A 91 -4.46 3.39 14.02
CA ARG A 91 -4.22 4.21 15.19
C ARG A 91 -3.39 5.43 14.84
N CYS A 92 -3.72 6.58 15.43
CA CYS A 92 -2.96 7.81 15.25
C CYS A 92 -1.92 8.00 16.35
N PHE A 93 -0.77 8.54 15.95
CA PHE A 93 0.30 9.01 16.83
C PHE A 93 0.71 10.42 16.41
N CYS A 94 1.17 11.24 17.36
CA CYS A 94 1.71 12.56 17.07
C CYS A 94 3.05 12.81 17.74
N SER A 95 3.87 13.67 17.15
CA SER A 95 5.20 14.00 17.66
C SER A 95 5.65 15.39 17.24
N ALA A 96 6.19 16.17 18.19
CA ALA A 96 6.74 17.50 17.90
C ALA A 96 8.19 17.44 17.38
N ASP A 97 8.96 16.41 17.75
CA ASP A 97 10.38 16.25 17.40
C ASP A 97 10.61 15.16 16.33
N GLY A 98 9.65 14.24 16.16
CA GLY A 98 9.74 13.03 15.34
C GLY A 98 10.47 11.87 16.00
N GLU A 99 10.87 12.01 17.26
CA GLU A 99 11.57 10.99 18.04
C GLU A 99 10.67 10.46 19.16
N SER A 100 9.99 11.37 19.86
CA SER A 100 9.08 11.09 20.97
C SER A 100 7.64 11.13 20.47
N TRP A 101 6.98 9.96 20.44
CA TRP A 101 5.63 9.82 19.92
C TRP A 101 4.62 9.68 21.04
N GLN A 102 3.48 10.36 20.89
CA GLN A 102 2.31 10.23 21.76
C GLN A 102 1.24 9.44 21.04
N ASP A 103 0.61 8.52 21.76
CA ASP A 103 -0.55 7.77 21.28
C ASP A 103 -1.81 8.65 21.36
N VAL A 104 -2.42 8.91 20.20
CA VAL A 104 -3.67 9.69 20.09
C VAL A 104 -4.90 8.78 20.20
N GLY A 105 -4.78 7.50 19.85
CA GLY A 105 -5.87 6.52 19.86
C GLY A 105 -6.28 6.02 18.48
N PRO A 106 -7.20 5.02 18.43
CA PRO A 106 -7.81 4.55 17.19
C PRO A 106 -8.45 5.72 16.44
N VAL A 107 -8.32 5.76 15.11
CA VAL A 107 -8.83 6.90 14.32
C VAL A 107 -10.34 6.85 14.17
N PHE A 108 -10.89 5.64 14.04
CA PHE A 108 -12.30 5.43 13.74
C PHE A 108 -13.04 4.90 14.96
N ASP A 109 -14.07 5.63 15.40
CA ASP A 109 -14.97 5.20 16.48
C ASP A 109 -16.05 4.21 16.00
N GLY A 110 -15.93 3.73 14.76
CA GLY A 110 -16.87 2.87 14.06
C GLY A 110 -17.10 3.32 12.61
N GLY A 111 -17.87 2.54 11.85
CA GLY A 111 -18.24 2.87 10.47
C GLY A 111 -17.15 2.64 9.42
N ALA A 112 -15.94 2.24 9.84
CA ALA A 112 -14.90 1.78 8.94
C ALA A 112 -15.40 0.61 8.07
N LEU A 113 -15.01 0.62 6.80
CA LEU A 113 -15.36 -0.44 5.86
C LEU A 113 -14.41 -1.62 6.07
N GLY A 114 -14.97 -2.81 5.87
CA GLY A 114 -14.28 -4.08 6.01
C GLY A 114 -14.19 -4.57 7.44
N GLN A 115 -13.80 -5.84 7.60
CA GLN A 115 -13.64 -6.45 8.92
C GLN A 115 -12.34 -5.99 9.59
N ARG A 116 -11.33 -5.63 8.78
CA ARG A 116 -10.05 -5.09 9.23
C ARG A 116 -9.64 -3.89 8.39
N GLN A 117 -8.87 -3.03 9.03
CA GLN A 117 -8.29 -1.84 8.41
C GLN A 117 -6.82 -2.14 8.14
N TRP A 118 -6.44 -2.15 6.86
CA TRP A 118 -5.07 -2.40 6.41
C TRP A 118 -4.46 -1.12 5.84
N ALA A 119 -3.17 -1.18 5.49
CA ALA A 119 -2.35 -0.02 5.23
C ALA A 119 -2.85 0.83 4.06
N GLY A 120 -2.35 2.06 4.02
CA GLY A 120 -2.62 3.04 2.98
C GLY A 120 -1.78 4.29 3.17
N SER A 121 -2.41 5.46 3.04
CA SER A 121 -1.76 6.78 3.14
C SER A 121 -2.73 7.82 3.69
N ALA A 122 -2.20 8.97 4.12
CA ALA A 122 -3.00 10.06 4.66
C ALA A 122 -2.63 11.37 3.99
N LEU A 123 -3.62 12.03 3.40
CA LEU A 123 -3.51 13.33 2.77
C LEU A 123 -4.11 14.40 3.68
N TYR A 124 -3.36 15.46 3.92
CA TYR A 124 -3.81 16.70 4.53
C TYR A 124 -3.95 17.74 3.45
N ASP A 125 -5.19 18.15 3.19
CA ASP A 125 -5.46 19.04 2.09
C ASP A 125 -6.45 20.14 2.48
N ASP A 126 -6.00 21.40 2.36
CA ASP A 126 -6.77 22.60 2.69
C ASP A 126 -7.48 22.54 4.07
N GLY A 127 -6.88 21.83 5.03
CA GLY A 127 -7.39 21.66 6.39
C GLY A 127 -8.18 20.37 6.63
N ASP A 128 -8.54 19.66 5.55
CA ASP A 128 -9.23 18.38 5.56
C ASP A 128 -8.24 17.21 5.59
N CYS A 129 -8.63 16.13 6.25
CA CYS A 129 -7.85 14.90 6.32
C CYS A 129 -8.57 13.80 5.55
N TYR A 130 -7.86 13.21 4.59
CA TYR A 130 -8.28 12.05 3.82
C TYR A 130 -7.39 10.88 4.22
N LEU A 131 -7.97 9.89 4.90
CA LEU A 131 -7.26 8.68 5.29
C LEU A 131 -7.63 7.57 4.31
N TYR A 132 -6.74 7.31 3.35
CA TYR A 132 -6.84 6.18 2.44
C TYR A 132 -6.38 4.92 3.14
N TYR A 133 -7.15 3.85 3.02
CA TYR A 133 -6.85 2.58 3.66
C TYR A 133 -7.40 1.42 2.83
N THR A 134 -6.96 0.22 3.19
CA THR A 134 -7.50 -1.00 2.61
C THR A 134 -8.56 -1.57 3.53
N ALA A 135 -9.79 -1.66 3.05
CA ALA A 135 -10.87 -2.36 3.75
C ALA A 135 -10.78 -3.86 3.43
N ALA A 136 -10.32 -4.65 4.40
CA ALA A 136 -10.08 -6.08 4.25
C ALA A 136 -11.20 -6.91 4.89
N GLY A 137 -11.85 -7.74 4.07
CA GLY A 137 -13.06 -8.48 4.38
C GLY A 137 -14.34 -7.69 4.13
N ASP A 138 -15.46 -8.38 4.19
CA ASP A 138 -16.82 -7.85 4.11
C ASP A 138 -17.37 -7.67 5.54
N GLU A 139 -17.58 -6.42 5.93
CA GLU A 139 -18.15 -5.97 7.20
C GLU A 139 -19.59 -6.45 7.44
N THR A 140 -20.28 -6.90 6.39
CA THR A 140 -21.63 -7.46 6.47
C THR A 140 -21.64 -8.97 6.64
N ALA A 141 -20.50 -9.64 6.45
CA ALA A 141 -20.36 -11.08 6.62
C ALA A 141 -20.19 -11.48 8.08
N GLU A 142 -20.84 -12.56 8.50
CA GLU A 142 -20.70 -13.14 9.85
C GLU A 142 -19.31 -13.76 10.06
N GLU A 143 -18.76 -14.38 9.02
CA GLU A 143 -17.47 -15.07 9.04
C GLU A 143 -16.37 -14.22 8.39
N LEU A 144 -15.12 -14.52 8.74
CA LEU A 144 -13.96 -13.84 8.16
C LEU A 144 -13.86 -14.09 6.65
N THR A 145 -13.78 -13.03 5.87
CA THR A 145 -13.59 -13.07 4.40
C THR A 145 -12.31 -12.33 4.02
N TYR A 146 -11.76 -12.54 2.83
CA TYR A 146 -10.45 -11.96 2.44
C TYR A 146 -10.52 -11.00 1.27
N SER A 147 -11.73 -10.53 0.93
CA SER A 147 -11.93 -9.48 -0.06
C SER A 147 -11.15 -8.22 0.33
N GLN A 148 -10.68 -7.48 -0.66
CA GLN A 148 -9.89 -6.25 -0.44
C GLN A 148 -10.43 -5.19 -1.37
N ARG A 149 -10.61 -3.99 -0.83
CA ARG A 149 -11.02 -2.81 -1.58
C ARG A 149 -10.31 -1.58 -1.02
N ILE A 150 -10.00 -0.65 -1.91
CA ILE A 150 -9.40 0.62 -1.53
C ILE A 150 -10.52 1.54 -1.09
N ALA A 151 -10.38 2.09 0.11
CA ALA A 151 -11.36 2.95 0.74
C ALA A 151 -10.69 4.24 1.22
N VAL A 152 -11.52 5.24 1.51
CA VAL A 152 -11.11 6.49 2.14
C VAL A 152 -12.07 6.83 3.27
N ALA A 153 -11.53 7.40 4.34
CA ALA A 153 -12.29 8.12 5.35
C ALA A 153 -12.00 9.62 5.22
N HIS A 154 -13.06 10.43 5.14
CA HIS A 154 -12.96 11.89 5.02
C HIS A 154 -14.02 12.61 5.88
N GLY A 155 -13.95 13.94 5.95
CA GLY A 155 -14.84 14.77 6.78
C GLY A 155 -14.50 14.79 8.27
N GLY A 156 -13.53 13.98 8.69
CA GLY A 156 -12.97 14.03 10.04
C GLY A 156 -12.17 15.31 10.28
N ARG A 157 -12.12 15.74 11.54
CA ARG A 157 -11.47 16.97 11.96
C ARG A 157 -10.11 16.68 12.57
N VAL A 158 -9.10 17.42 12.12
CA VAL A 158 -7.78 17.48 12.76
C VAL A 158 -7.66 18.80 13.51
N THR A 159 -7.37 18.74 14.81
CA THR A 159 -7.06 19.92 15.63
C THR A 159 -5.79 19.70 16.42
N ALA A 160 -5.05 20.76 16.69
CA ALA A 160 -3.84 20.70 17.48
C ALA A 160 -3.70 21.92 18.38
N ASP A 161 -3.15 21.71 19.57
CA ASP A 161 -2.80 22.74 20.53
C ASP A 161 -1.39 22.50 21.10
N ALA A 162 -1.09 23.08 22.26
CA ALA A 162 0.23 22.97 22.88
C ALA A 162 0.54 21.56 23.41
N ASP A 163 -0.48 20.73 23.65
CA ASP A 163 -0.34 19.43 24.31
C ASP A 163 -0.33 18.27 23.30
N GLY A 164 -0.93 18.44 22.12
CA GLY A 164 -0.89 17.42 21.08
C GLY A 164 -1.85 17.65 19.92
N VAL A 165 -2.14 16.55 19.21
CA VAL A 165 -3.13 16.47 18.13
C VAL A 165 -4.34 15.68 18.60
N ALA A 166 -5.52 16.13 18.19
CA ALA A 166 -6.77 15.38 18.29
C ALA A 166 -7.36 15.14 16.89
N LEU A 167 -7.71 13.89 16.61
CA LEU A 167 -8.50 13.47 15.45
C LEU A 167 -9.88 13.06 15.94
N GLY A 168 -10.91 13.46 15.20
CA GLY A 168 -12.28 13.08 15.54
C GLY A 168 -13.21 13.10 14.35
N GLY A 169 -14.23 12.26 14.41
CA GLY A 169 -15.30 12.22 13.42
C GLY A 169 -16.29 13.40 13.50
N PRO A 170 -17.41 13.32 12.76
CA PRO A 170 -17.85 12.14 12.02
C PRO A 170 -16.96 11.87 10.80
N TRP A 171 -16.60 10.60 10.61
CA TRP A 171 -15.94 10.13 9.40
C TRP A 171 -16.98 9.60 8.41
N THR A 172 -16.87 10.02 7.16
CA THR A 172 -17.57 9.40 6.04
C THR A 172 -16.62 8.43 5.37
N HIS A 173 -17.03 7.15 5.26
CA HIS A 173 -16.23 6.12 4.61
C HIS A 173 -16.80 5.77 3.24
N GLU A 174 -15.95 5.73 2.24
CA GLU A 174 -16.33 5.41 0.86
C GLU A 174 -15.38 4.36 0.26
N THR A 175 -15.91 3.44 -0.54
CA THR A 175 -15.08 2.57 -1.37
C THR A 175 -14.72 3.33 -2.63
N LEU A 176 -13.43 3.52 -2.87
CA LEU A 176 -12.92 4.20 -4.06
C LEU A 176 -12.71 3.23 -5.21
N LEU A 177 -12.03 2.10 -4.97
CA LEU A 177 -11.64 1.17 -6.02
C LEU A 177 -11.87 -0.29 -5.62
N ARG A 178 -12.19 -1.10 -6.62
CA ARG A 178 -12.29 -2.57 -6.58
C ARG A 178 -11.55 -3.13 -7.79
N PRO A 179 -10.97 -4.34 -7.71
CA PRO A 179 -10.38 -4.96 -8.90
C PRO A 179 -11.46 -5.20 -9.96
N ASP A 180 -11.10 -5.00 -11.22
CA ASP A 180 -12.01 -5.09 -12.38
C ASP A 180 -12.03 -6.48 -13.03
N GLY A 181 -11.06 -7.33 -12.70
CA GLY A 181 -10.87 -8.66 -13.26
C GLY A 181 -10.27 -8.69 -14.66
N GLU A 182 -9.94 -7.53 -15.23
CA GLU A 182 -9.31 -7.38 -16.54
C GLU A 182 -7.89 -6.84 -16.43
N ARG A 183 -7.73 -5.71 -15.74
CA ARG A 183 -6.44 -5.08 -15.47
C ARG A 183 -5.88 -5.54 -14.14
N TYR A 184 -6.77 -5.74 -13.17
CA TYR A 184 -6.48 -6.14 -11.80
C TYR A 184 -7.25 -7.40 -11.43
N GLU A 185 -6.54 -8.41 -10.94
CA GLU A 185 -7.07 -9.71 -10.56
C GLU A 185 -8.10 -9.57 -9.43
N THR A 186 -9.21 -10.30 -9.56
CA THR A 186 -10.22 -10.42 -8.50
C THR A 186 -9.94 -11.61 -7.59
N GLU A 187 -10.50 -11.62 -6.39
CA GLU A 187 -10.40 -12.76 -5.46
C GLU A 187 -10.82 -14.09 -6.12
N ALA A 188 -11.88 -14.08 -6.95
CA ALA A 188 -12.36 -15.26 -7.66
C ALA A 188 -11.41 -15.75 -8.78
N GLN A 189 -10.53 -14.89 -9.28
CA GLN A 189 -9.53 -15.23 -10.29
C GLN A 189 -8.21 -15.64 -9.68
N SER A 190 -7.94 -15.24 -8.43
CA SER A 190 -6.68 -15.48 -7.74
C SER A 190 -6.39 -16.98 -7.64
N ARG A 191 -5.13 -17.32 -7.89
CA ARG A 191 -4.62 -18.69 -7.87
C ARG A 191 -3.34 -18.68 -7.06
N GLY A 192 -3.31 -19.46 -6.00
CA GLY A 192 -2.07 -19.68 -5.26
C GLY A 192 -2.02 -19.03 -3.89
N MET A 193 -1.03 -18.15 -3.70
CA MET A 193 -0.57 -17.70 -2.38
C MET A 193 -1.53 -16.71 -1.70
N THR A 194 -1.56 -15.46 -2.18
CA THR A 194 -2.29 -14.37 -1.53
C THR A 194 -3.01 -13.55 -2.59
N TYR A 195 -4.30 -13.24 -2.40
CA TYR A 195 -4.98 -12.26 -3.23
C TYR A 195 -4.59 -10.83 -2.77
N THR A 196 -4.23 -9.93 -3.69
CA THR A 196 -3.77 -8.56 -3.35
C THR A 196 -4.54 -7.48 -4.12
N PHE A 197 -5.05 -6.47 -3.39
CA PHE A 197 -5.60 -5.22 -3.92
C PHE A 197 -5.66 -4.17 -2.79
N ARG A 198 -4.55 -3.50 -2.48
CA ARG A 198 -4.32 -2.81 -1.20
C ARG A 198 -3.28 -1.70 -1.25
N ASP A 199 -3.05 -1.06 -0.12
CA ASP A 199 -2.01 -0.05 0.13
C ASP A 199 -2.11 1.21 -0.75
N PRO A 200 -3.24 1.92 -0.73
CA PRO A 200 -3.40 3.14 -1.52
C PRO A 200 -2.41 4.25 -1.11
N TRP A 201 -1.68 4.78 -2.08
CA TRP A 201 -0.73 5.87 -1.93
C TRP A 201 -1.09 7.05 -2.82
N PHE A 202 -1.49 8.17 -2.21
CA PHE A 202 -1.74 9.42 -2.92
C PHE A 202 -0.43 10.04 -3.45
N PHE A 203 -0.45 10.48 -4.70
CA PHE A 203 0.68 11.17 -5.33
C PHE A 203 0.19 12.23 -6.32
N GLU A 204 0.64 13.47 -6.14
CA GLU A 204 0.51 14.51 -7.17
C GLU A 204 1.85 14.65 -7.89
N ASP A 205 1.84 14.56 -9.21
CA ASP A 205 3.04 14.71 -10.01
C ASP A 205 3.48 16.19 -10.00
N PRO A 206 4.66 16.54 -9.44
CA PRO A 206 5.12 17.92 -9.39
C PRO A 206 5.42 18.53 -10.77
N ALA A 207 5.57 17.72 -11.82
CA ALA A 207 5.82 18.22 -13.17
C ALA A 207 4.53 18.54 -13.95
N THR A 208 3.44 17.81 -13.70
CA THR A 208 2.19 17.94 -14.47
C THR A 208 1.03 18.49 -13.65
N GLY A 209 1.07 18.37 -12.32
CA GLY A 209 -0.05 18.63 -11.42
C GLY A 209 -1.15 17.56 -11.50
N GLU A 210 -0.90 16.43 -12.19
CA GLU A 210 -1.85 15.33 -12.26
C GLU A 210 -1.81 14.49 -10.98
N THR A 211 -2.97 14.02 -10.57
CA THR A 211 -3.14 13.31 -9.30
C THR A 211 -3.38 11.83 -9.54
N TYR A 212 -2.63 11.01 -8.79
CA TYR A 212 -2.56 9.57 -8.92
C TYR A 212 -2.79 8.89 -7.57
N LEU A 213 -3.41 7.72 -7.61
CA LEU A 213 -3.47 6.79 -6.48
C LEU A 213 -2.76 5.50 -6.88
N LEU A 214 -1.60 5.25 -6.30
CA LEU A 214 -0.88 3.99 -6.48
C LEU A 214 -1.40 2.96 -5.49
N PHE A 215 -1.29 1.68 -5.83
CA PHE A 215 -1.70 0.59 -4.94
C PHE A 215 -1.06 -0.73 -5.37
N GLU A 216 -0.93 -1.66 -4.44
CA GLU A 216 -0.57 -3.04 -4.75
C GLU A 216 -1.78 -3.76 -5.36
N GLY A 217 -1.53 -4.58 -6.38
CA GLY A 217 -2.49 -5.59 -6.80
C GLY A 217 -1.84 -6.75 -7.53
N ASN A 218 -2.65 -7.66 -8.04
CA ASN A 218 -2.20 -8.70 -8.98
C ASN A 218 -2.75 -8.45 -10.38
N VAL A 219 -2.04 -8.90 -11.40
CA VAL A 219 -2.54 -8.91 -12.79
C VAL A 219 -3.20 -10.26 -13.09
N PRO A 220 -4.33 -10.32 -13.81
CA PRO A 220 -4.91 -11.60 -14.20
C PRO A 220 -3.91 -12.44 -15.01
N ALA A 221 -3.60 -13.64 -14.52
CA ALA A 221 -2.59 -14.52 -15.11
C ALA A 221 -3.13 -15.94 -15.36
N PRO A 222 -4.16 -16.11 -16.21
CA PRO A 222 -4.73 -17.41 -16.48
C PRO A 222 -3.71 -18.35 -17.14
N GLU A 223 -3.85 -19.65 -16.87
CA GLU A 223 -3.16 -20.71 -17.60
C GLU A 223 -3.45 -20.60 -19.10
N ARG A 224 -2.44 -20.90 -19.91
CA ARG A 224 -2.52 -20.85 -21.38
C ARG A 224 -2.26 -22.24 -21.97
N ASP A 225 -2.86 -22.49 -23.13
CA ASP A 225 -2.61 -23.70 -23.89
C ASP A 225 -1.11 -23.85 -24.19
N GLY A 226 -0.52 -24.96 -23.74
CA GLY A 226 0.89 -25.26 -23.89
C GLY A 226 1.79 -24.85 -22.73
N ASP A 227 1.26 -24.22 -21.67
CA ASP A 227 2.00 -24.04 -20.43
C ASP A 227 2.33 -25.43 -19.81
N ASP A 228 3.59 -25.63 -19.43
CA ASP A 228 3.97 -26.77 -18.59
C ASP A 228 3.65 -26.51 -17.11
N ALA A 229 3.70 -27.55 -16.28
CA ALA A 229 3.39 -27.43 -14.86
C ALA A 229 4.25 -26.39 -14.13
N ALA A 230 5.51 -26.20 -14.57
CA ALA A 230 6.39 -25.19 -14.00
C ALA A 230 5.95 -23.77 -14.37
N THR A 231 5.49 -23.56 -15.60
CA THR A 231 4.99 -22.28 -16.10
C THR A 231 3.65 -21.93 -15.45
N THR A 232 2.71 -22.88 -15.38
CA THR A 232 1.47 -22.73 -14.62
C THR A 232 1.77 -22.29 -13.18
N ARG A 233 2.71 -22.96 -12.50
CA ARG A 233 3.07 -22.58 -11.12
C ARG A 233 3.68 -21.19 -11.02
N ARG A 234 4.51 -20.76 -11.99
CA ARG A 234 5.09 -19.42 -11.98
C ARG A 234 4.04 -18.32 -12.22
N ARG A 235 2.95 -18.60 -12.94
CA ARG A 235 1.88 -17.62 -13.18
C ARG A 235 1.14 -17.18 -11.93
N GLU A 236 1.16 -17.98 -10.87
CA GLU A 236 0.64 -17.60 -9.55
C GLU A 236 1.43 -16.44 -8.88
N PHE A 237 2.56 -16.05 -9.46
CA PHE A 237 3.41 -14.95 -9.00
C PHE A 237 3.21 -13.78 -9.96
N ASN A 238 2.16 -13.01 -9.72
CA ASN A 238 1.59 -12.03 -10.64
C ASN A 238 1.41 -10.65 -9.99
N GLY A 239 2.30 -10.26 -9.06
CA GLY A 239 2.27 -8.96 -8.41
C GLY A 239 2.39 -7.80 -9.40
N CYS A 240 1.75 -6.68 -9.09
CA CYS A 240 1.81 -5.45 -9.87
C CYS A 240 1.63 -4.21 -9.00
N VAL A 241 2.11 -3.08 -9.51
CA VAL A 241 1.80 -1.76 -8.99
C VAL A 241 0.71 -1.16 -9.86
N GLY A 242 -0.48 -1.07 -9.27
CA GLY A 242 -1.62 -0.40 -9.86
C GLY A 242 -1.56 1.11 -9.76
N VAL A 243 -2.36 1.75 -10.59
CA VAL A 243 -2.54 3.19 -10.60
C VAL A 243 -3.95 3.56 -11.01
N ALA A 244 -4.52 4.53 -10.32
CA ALA A 244 -5.72 5.25 -10.70
C ALA A 244 -5.40 6.74 -10.85
N VAL A 245 -6.19 7.45 -11.66
CA VAL A 245 -6.00 8.88 -11.94
C VAL A 245 -7.25 9.65 -11.53
N SER A 246 -7.05 10.84 -10.96
CA SER A 246 -8.12 11.82 -10.77
C SER A 246 -7.98 12.92 -11.82
N GLU A 247 -8.89 12.96 -12.81
CA GLU A 247 -8.82 13.97 -13.89
C GLU A 247 -9.02 15.40 -13.38
N THR A 248 -9.68 15.56 -12.23
CA THR A 248 -9.97 16.86 -11.61
C THR A 248 -9.01 17.20 -10.46
N GLY A 249 -8.16 16.26 -10.04
CA GLY A 249 -7.38 16.36 -8.81
C GLY A 249 -8.21 16.21 -7.53
N ASP A 250 -9.47 15.75 -7.64
CA ASP A 250 -10.32 15.49 -6.48
C ASP A 250 -9.80 14.26 -5.72
N PRO A 251 -9.46 14.38 -4.42
CA PRO A 251 -9.00 13.27 -3.57
C PRO A 251 -9.98 12.08 -3.45
N LEU A 252 -11.25 12.26 -3.86
CA LEU A 252 -12.30 11.25 -3.75
C LEU A 252 -12.70 10.62 -5.10
N SER A 253 -12.19 11.12 -6.23
CA SER A 253 -12.58 10.68 -7.57
C SER A 253 -11.42 9.99 -8.28
N TRP A 254 -11.58 8.73 -8.67
CA TRP A 254 -10.50 7.92 -9.22
C TRP A 254 -10.97 7.04 -10.36
N GLU A 255 -10.17 7.00 -11.43
CA GLU A 255 -10.38 6.08 -12.55
C GLU A 255 -9.20 5.12 -12.67
N LEU A 256 -9.47 3.81 -12.64
CA LEU A 256 -8.45 2.78 -12.82
C LEU A 256 -7.77 2.92 -14.18
N ARG A 257 -6.44 2.83 -14.18
CA ARG A 257 -5.60 2.76 -15.38
C ARG A 257 -4.85 1.43 -15.42
N PRO A 258 -4.24 1.05 -16.56
CA PRO A 258 -3.36 -0.11 -16.59
C PRO A 258 -2.22 0.01 -15.56
N PRO A 259 -1.82 -1.08 -14.89
CA PRO A 259 -0.70 -1.10 -13.95
C PRO A 259 0.58 -0.44 -14.49
N LEU A 260 1.28 0.29 -13.62
CA LEU A 260 2.57 0.93 -13.93
C LEU A 260 3.67 -0.11 -14.16
N LEU A 261 3.66 -1.16 -13.35
CA LEU A 261 4.66 -2.22 -13.32
C LEU A 261 3.98 -3.55 -13.01
N ASP A 262 4.35 -4.63 -13.70
CA ASP A 262 4.05 -5.99 -13.24
C ASP A 262 5.32 -6.84 -13.05
N ALA A 263 5.22 -7.85 -12.19
CA ALA A 263 6.25 -8.81 -11.87
C ALA A 263 5.77 -10.24 -12.17
N LEU A 264 5.05 -10.41 -13.29
CA LEU A 264 4.51 -11.70 -13.70
C LEU A 264 5.64 -12.74 -13.86
N GLU A 265 5.44 -13.90 -13.23
CA GLU A 265 6.42 -14.98 -13.09
C GLU A 265 7.71 -14.59 -12.33
N VAL A 266 7.68 -13.51 -11.54
CA VAL A 266 8.82 -13.01 -10.76
C VAL A 266 8.49 -12.92 -9.28
N ASN A 267 7.48 -12.13 -8.92
CA ASN A 267 7.11 -11.91 -7.53
C ASN A 267 5.60 -11.72 -7.40
N GLN A 268 5.04 -12.22 -6.31
CA GLN A 268 3.60 -12.20 -6.04
C GLN A 268 3.16 -10.93 -5.32
N GLU A 269 4.01 -10.33 -4.49
CA GLU A 269 3.66 -9.18 -3.64
C GLU A 269 4.60 -8.00 -3.92
N LEU A 270 4.02 -6.88 -4.34
CA LEU A 270 4.71 -5.61 -4.60
C LEU A 270 4.09 -4.54 -3.69
N GLU A 271 4.26 -4.74 -2.39
CA GLU A 271 3.55 -4.08 -1.31
C GLU A 271 3.95 -2.61 -1.16
N ARG A 272 3.02 -1.81 -0.61
CA ARG A 272 3.21 -0.40 -0.25
C ARG A 272 3.92 0.45 -1.32
N PRO A 273 3.42 0.45 -2.57
CA PRO A 273 4.03 1.21 -3.63
C PRO A 273 3.99 2.71 -3.33
N HIS A 274 5.13 3.38 -3.51
CA HIS A 274 5.21 4.82 -3.39
C HIS A 274 6.27 5.39 -4.34
N VAL A 275 6.11 6.65 -4.70
CA VAL A 275 7.01 7.35 -5.62
C VAL A 275 7.76 8.45 -4.87
N VAL A 276 9.05 8.53 -5.14
CA VAL A 276 9.91 9.65 -4.73
C VAL A 276 10.45 10.31 -5.99
N VAL A 277 10.26 11.63 -6.11
CA VAL A 277 10.82 12.42 -7.21
C VAL A 277 12.14 13.03 -6.76
N ALA A 278 13.22 12.74 -7.47
CA ALA A 278 14.54 13.29 -7.17
C ALA A 278 15.36 13.48 -8.46
N ASP A 279 16.03 14.63 -8.58
CA ASP A 279 16.89 14.98 -9.72
C ASP A 279 16.20 14.80 -11.09
N GLY A 280 14.91 15.14 -11.16
CA GLY A 280 14.08 15.04 -12.37
C GLY A 280 13.74 13.60 -12.78
N ARG A 281 13.88 12.63 -11.86
CA ARG A 281 13.54 11.23 -12.07
C ARG A 281 12.49 10.77 -11.06
N TYR A 282 11.73 9.74 -11.46
CA TYR A 282 10.70 9.14 -10.63
C TYR A 282 11.20 7.78 -10.13
N TYR A 283 11.30 7.62 -8.82
CA TYR A 283 11.70 6.38 -8.17
C TYR A 283 10.47 5.71 -7.57
N LEU A 284 10.01 4.63 -8.19
CA LEU A 284 8.97 3.77 -7.65
C LEU A 284 9.61 2.76 -6.70
N PHE A 285 9.15 2.73 -5.46
CA PHE A 285 9.56 1.76 -4.46
C PHE A 285 8.41 0.85 -4.04
N VAL A 286 8.73 -0.42 -3.78
CA VAL A 286 7.82 -1.44 -3.22
C VAL A 286 8.57 -2.27 -2.20
N CYS A 287 7.91 -2.74 -1.15
CA CYS A 287 8.47 -3.80 -0.30
C CYS A 287 8.02 -5.18 -0.80
N SER A 288 8.83 -6.20 -0.51
CA SER A 288 8.52 -7.59 -0.85
C SER A 288 9.32 -8.55 0.02
N HIS A 289 8.96 -9.83 -0.03
CA HIS A 289 9.50 -10.88 0.82
C HIS A 289 10.21 -12.00 0.05
N VAL A 290 11.13 -12.70 0.71
CA VAL A 290 11.85 -13.84 0.11
C VAL A 290 10.92 -14.96 -0.34
N HIS A 291 9.81 -15.16 0.37
CA HIS A 291 8.88 -16.26 0.12
C HIS A 291 7.85 -15.96 -0.98
N THR A 292 7.75 -14.70 -1.43
CA THR A 292 6.82 -14.26 -2.47
C THR A 292 7.46 -14.26 -3.86
N PHE A 293 8.70 -14.74 -3.99
CA PHE A 293 9.36 -14.92 -5.28
C PHE A 293 8.92 -16.22 -5.98
N ALA A 294 8.76 -16.11 -7.30
CA ALA A 294 8.43 -17.25 -8.16
C ALA A 294 9.52 -18.32 -8.12
N PRO A 295 9.18 -19.61 -8.34
CA PRO A 295 10.16 -20.68 -8.43
C PRO A 295 11.35 -20.35 -9.35
N GLY A 296 12.56 -20.55 -8.83
CA GLY A 296 13.82 -20.25 -9.51
C GLY A 296 14.22 -18.78 -9.52
N VAL A 297 13.52 -17.91 -8.80
CA VAL A 297 13.92 -16.52 -8.51
C VAL A 297 14.19 -16.40 -7.02
N ILE A 298 15.20 -15.63 -6.64
CA ILE A 298 15.58 -15.44 -5.25
C ILE A 298 15.86 -13.95 -5.03
N GLY A 299 15.27 -13.38 -3.98
CA GLY A 299 15.56 -12.04 -3.49
C GLY A 299 15.38 -11.96 -1.97
N PRO A 300 16.03 -11.01 -1.29
CA PRO A 300 15.86 -10.81 0.15
C PRO A 300 14.52 -10.14 0.48
N ASP A 301 14.08 -10.23 1.74
CA ASP A 301 13.11 -9.27 2.28
C ASP A 301 13.71 -7.86 2.19
N GLY A 302 12.93 -6.90 1.69
CA GLY A 302 13.41 -5.52 1.62
C GLY A 302 12.63 -4.62 0.68
N LEU A 303 13.23 -3.47 0.42
CA LEU A 303 12.71 -2.43 -0.47
C LEU A 303 13.35 -2.56 -1.87
N TYR A 304 12.52 -2.66 -2.89
CA TYR A 304 12.90 -2.75 -4.30
C TYR A 304 12.56 -1.43 -5.00
N GLY A 305 13.42 -0.98 -5.92
CA GLY A 305 13.29 0.32 -6.57
C GLY A 305 13.43 0.27 -8.09
N PHE A 306 12.61 1.07 -8.77
CA PHE A 306 12.58 1.22 -10.23
C PHE A 306 12.63 2.70 -10.58
N VAL A 307 13.33 3.08 -11.65
CA VAL A 307 13.55 4.49 -12.01
C VAL A 307 13.23 4.76 -13.47
N ALA A 308 12.62 5.92 -13.73
CA ALA A 308 12.38 6.50 -15.06
C ALA A 308 12.94 7.92 -15.15
#